data_AF-A0A819ITB4-F1
#
_entry.id   AF-A0A819ITB4-F1
#
_cell.length_a   1.000
_cell.length_b   1.000
_cell.length_c   1.000
_cell.angle_alpha   90.00
_cell.angle_beta   90.00
_cell.angle_gamma   90.00
#
_symmetry.space_group_name_H-M   'P 1'
#
loop_
_entity.id
_entity.type
_entity.pdbx_description
1 polymer ?
#
loop_
_entity_poly.entity_id
_entity_poly.type
_entity_poly.pdbx_seq_one_letter_code
_entity_poly.pdbx_strand_id
1 'polypeptide(L)'
;MHRPSMAHRSSVSMIVIDYPWTKTKEDVAAFYNVEESKGLSEERVKRDLERYGYNELPAEEGKPLWKLILEQFDDLLVKILLAAATISFVLALFEEHKEEDSLVAAFVEPLVILLILIANATVGVWQERNAESAIEALKEYEPEIAKVVRQNRPGQIQRIKARELVPGDVVEVAVGDKVPADIRITTIYSTTIRIDQSLLTDFSVQSSSNNNTSTFTSSN
;
A
#
# COMPACT_ATOMS: atom_id res chain seq x y z
N MET A 1 11.26 20.41 -10.64
CA MET A 1 10.04 20.19 -9.84
C MET A 1 8.99 19.56 -10.76
N HIS A 2 8.98 18.23 -10.87
CA HIS A 2 8.12 17.49 -11.78
C HIS A 2 7.22 16.60 -10.90
N ARG A 3 5.92 16.90 -10.87
CA ARG A 3 4.93 16.05 -10.20
C ARG A 3 4.50 14.98 -11.21
N PRO A 4 4.45 13.68 -10.85
CA PRO A 4 3.92 12.69 -11.78
C PRO A 4 2.40 12.83 -11.89
N SER A 5 1.93 12.61 -13.11
CA SER A 5 0.56 12.69 -13.58
C SER A 5 -0.35 11.68 -12.88
N MET A 6 -1.32 12.17 -12.09
CA MET A 6 -2.53 11.42 -11.75
C MET A 6 -3.42 11.35 -12.99
N ALA A 7 -3.35 10.25 -13.72
CA ALA A 7 -4.31 9.96 -14.78
C ALA A 7 -5.13 8.72 -14.41
N HIS A 8 -6.44 8.89 -14.52
CA HIS A 8 -7.47 7.86 -14.62
C HIS A 8 -8.08 7.31 -13.31
N ARG A 9 -8.85 8.16 -12.62
CA ARG A 9 -10.14 7.73 -12.04
C ARG A 9 -11.22 8.73 -12.41
N SER A 10 -12.30 8.18 -12.95
CA SER A 10 -13.47 8.87 -13.48
C SER A 10 -14.14 9.78 -12.45
N SER A 11 -14.66 10.89 -12.95
CA SER A 11 -15.33 12.00 -12.27
C SER A 11 -16.55 11.60 -11.41
N VAL A 12 -16.29 11.17 -10.17
CA VAL A 12 -17.19 11.39 -9.04
C VAL A 12 -16.37 12.17 -8.02
N SER A 13 -16.72 13.43 -7.75
CA SER A 13 -16.11 14.14 -6.63
C SER A 13 -16.43 13.34 -5.37
N MET A 14 -15.41 12.69 -4.82
CA MET A 14 -15.50 12.01 -3.55
C MET A 14 -15.68 13.14 -2.51
N ILE A 15 -16.92 13.41 -2.12
CA ILE A 15 -17.25 14.49 -1.19
C ILE A 15 -16.82 14.02 0.20
N VAL A 16 -15.54 14.21 0.50
CA VAL A 16 -14.94 14.10 1.83
C VAL A 16 -14.63 15.52 2.28
N ILE A 17 -14.73 15.80 3.58
CA ILE A 17 -14.45 17.15 4.08
C ILE A 17 -12.99 17.52 3.82
N ASP A 18 -12.78 18.69 3.22
CA ASP A 18 -11.43 19.22 3.03
C ASP A 18 -10.85 19.74 4.34
N TYR A 19 -9.60 19.38 4.63
CA TYR A 19 -8.83 19.85 5.78
C TYR A 19 -9.55 19.66 7.15
N PRO A 20 -9.98 18.43 7.52
CA PRO A 20 -10.77 18.17 8.73
C PRO A 20 -10.11 18.66 10.03
N TRP A 21 -8.77 18.73 10.07
CA TRP A 21 -8.01 19.21 11.23
C TRP A 21 -8.17 20.72 11.49
N THR A 22 -8.61 21.48 10.49
CA THR A 22 -8.86 22.94 10.61
C THR A 22 -10.29 23.26 11.05
N LYS A 23 -11.16 22.24 11.12
CA LYS A 23 -12.59 22.39 11.40
C LYS A 23 -12.89 22.08 12.86
N THR A 24 -13.95 22.70 13.38
CA THR A 24 -14.48 22.35 14.71
C THR A 24 -15.13 20.97 14.66
N LYS A 25 -15.36 20.35 15.82
CA LYS A 25 -16.03 19.04 15.85
C LYS A 25 -17.48 19.17 15.35
N GLU A 26 -18.13 20.29 15.64
CA GLU A 26 -19.49 20.61 15.22
C GLU A 26 -19.60 20.75 13.71
N ASP A 27 -18.63 21.41 13.06
CA ASP A 27 -18.60 21.57 11.60
C ASP A 27 -18.43 20.22 10.90
N VAL A 28 -17.58 19.35 11.45
CA VAL A 28 -17.35 17.99 10.92
C VAL A 28 -18.59 17.13 11.08
N ALA A 29 -19.21 17.15 12.27
CA ALA A 29 -20.45 16.43 12.55
C ALA A 29 -21.60 16.92 11.66
N ALA A 30 -21.70 18.23 11.42
CA ALA A 30 -22.70 18.83 10.55
C ALA A 30 -22.47 18.46 9.07
N PHE A 31 -21.22 18.48 8.60
CA PHE A 31 -20.86 18.08 7.22
C PHE A 31 -21.27 16.64 6.95
N TYR A 32 -20.97 15.73 7.87
CA TYR A 32 -21.40 14.33 7.80
C TYR A 32 -22.81 14.12 8.34
N ASN A 33 -23.57 15.15 8.71
CA ASN A 33 -24.92 15.05 9.27
C ASN A 33 -25.07 13.87 10.26
N VAL A 34 -24.18 13.80 11.25
CA VAL A 34 -24.11 12.71 12.23
C VAL A 34 -24.22 13.27 13.65
N GLU A 35 -24.98 12.59 14.49
CA GLU A 35 -25.06 12.89 15.92
C GLU A 35 -24.12 11.95 16.68
N GLU A 36 -23.15 12.49 17.42
CA GLU A 36 -22.10 11.71 18.11
C GLU A 36 -22.66 10.59 19.01
N SER A 37 -23.80 10.84 19.67
CA SER A 37 -24.44 9.89 20.60
C SER A 37 -25.11 8.69 19.92
N LYS A 38 -25.49 8.83 18.64
CA LYS A 38 -26.30 7.85 17.89
C LYS A 38 -25.53 7.20 16.75
N GLY A 39 -24.60 7.93 16.14
CA GLY A 39 -23.87 7.50 14.96
C GLY A 39 -24.73 7.39 13.70
N LEU A 40 -24.23 6.65 12.71
CA LEU A 40 -24.85 6.46 11.39
C LEU A 40 -25.92 5.34 11.40
N SER A 41 -26.91 5.45 10.51
CA SER A 41 -27.89 4.38 10.25
C SER A 41 -27.32 3.31 9.30
N GLU A 42 -27.88 2.10 9.30
CA GLU A 42 -27.41 1.02 8.42
C GLU A 42 -27.63 1.34 6.94
N GLU A 43 -28.74 1.98 6.60
CA GLU A 43 -29.04 2.40 5.22
C GLU A 43 -28.01 3.40 4.73
N ARG A 44 -27.56 4.28 5.62
CA ARG A 44 -26.54 5.26 5.32
C ARG A 44 -25.17 4.60 5.16
N VAL A 45 -24.79 3.71 6.06
CA VAL A 45 -23.55 2.93 5.93
C VAL A 45 -23.50 2.16 4.61
N LYS A 46 -24.60 1.49 4.22
CA LYS A 46 -24.66 0.77 2.93
C LYS A 46 -24.46 1.72 1.74
N ARG A 47 -25.15 2.86 1.75
CA ARG A 47 -25.02 3.89 0.71
C ARG A 47 -23.61 4.48 0.65
N ASP A 48 -23.01 4.73 1.80
CA ASP A 48 -21.68 5.30 1.90
C ASP A 48 -20.61 4.26 1.50
N LEU A 49 -20.80 2.96 1.80
CA LEU A 49 -19.94 1.88 1.27
C LEU A 49 -20.03 1.78 -0.26
N GLU A 50 -21.23 1.90 -0.85
CA GLU A 50 -21.39 1.93 -2.32
C GLU A 50 -20.69 3.16 -2.94
N ARG A 51 -20.64 4.27 -2.20
CA ARG A 51 -20.08 5.54 -2.69
C ARG A 51 -18.57 5.66 -2.51
N TYR A 52 -18.06 5.31 -1.34
CA TYR A 52 -16.68 5.51 -0.93
C TYR A 52 -15.83 4.23 -1.08
N GLY A 53 -16.47 3.06 -1.13
CA GLY A 53 -15.80 1.77 -1.09
C GLY A 53 -15.46 1.31 0.33
N TYR A 54 -14.78 0.17 0.44
CA TYR A 54 -14.27 -0.34 1.71
C TYR A 54 -13.06 0.49 2.18
N ASN A 55 -12.91 0.61 3.50
CA ASN A 55 -11.75 1.22 4.17
C ASN A 55 -10.57 0.23 4.19
N GLU A 56 -10.04 -0.08 3.01
CA GLU A 56 -8.88 -0.95 2.83
C GLU A 56 -7.96 -0.32 1.78
N LEU A 57 -6.65 -0.41 1.99
CA LEU A 57 -5.70 -0.01 0.97
C LEU A 57 -5.90 -0.89 -0.28
N PRO A 58 -5.98 -0.29 -1.49
CA PRO A 58 -6.14 -1.07 -2.70
C PRO A 58 -5.04 -2.11 -2.78
N ALA A 59 -5.42 -3.38 -2.94
CA ALA A 59 -4.44 -4.42 -3.14
C ALA A 59 -3.76 -4.17 -4.48
N GLU A 60 -2.45 -3.87 -4.47
CA GLU A 60 -1.65 -3.97 -5.68
C GLU A 60 -1.70 -5.43 -6.13
N GLU A 61 -2.34 -5.67 -7.28
CA GLU A 61 -2.28 -6.97 -7.94
C GLU A 61 -0.83 -7.20 -8.38
N GLY A 62 -0.12 -8.07 -7.67
CA GLY A 62 1.26 -8.40 -7.99
C GLY A 62 1.39 -8.86 -9.44
N LYS A 63 2.46 -8.45 -10.10
CA LYS A 63 2.66 -8.81 -11.51
C LYS A 63 2.84 -10.33 -11.62
N PRO A 64 2.18 -11.01 -12.59
CA PRO A 64 2.38 -12.43 -12.75
C PRO A 64 3.83 -12.73 -13.18
N LEU A 65 4.40 -13.85 -12.70
CA LEU A 65 5.81 -14.21 -12.91
C LEU A 65 6.29 -14.13 -14.37
N TRP A 66 5.46 -14.55 -15.32
CA TRP A 66 5.81 -14.50 -16.74
C TRP A 66 5.96 -13.06 -17.25
N LYS A 67 5.19 -12.10 -16.71
CA LYS A 67 5.28 -10.69 -17.08
C LYS A 67 6.55 -10.07 -16.50
N LEU A 68 6.90 -10.42 -15.27
CA LEU A 68 8.18 -10.02 -14.66
C LEU A 68 9.36 -10.52 -15.48
N ILE A 69 9.33 -11.78 -15.92
CA ILE A 69 10.37 -12.33 -16.81
C ILE A 69 10.42 -11.55 -18.12
N LEU A 70 9.28 -11.24 -18.74
CA LEU A 70 9.23 -10.50 -20.00
C LEU A 70 9.80 -9.07 -19.87
N GLU A 71 9.55 -8.40 -18.75
CA GLU A 71 10.10 -7.06 -18.46
C GLU A 71 11.64 -7.09 -18.36
N GLN A 72 12.23 -8.19 -17.87
CA GLN A 72 13.70 -8.35 -17.86
C GLN A 72 14.30 -8.41 -19.27
N PHE A 73 13.53 -8.86 -20.27
CA PHE A 73 13.95 -8.86 -21.67
C PHE A 73 13.71 -7.52 -22.39
N ASP A 74 12.96 -6.59 -21.78
CA ASP A 74 12.71 -5.27 -22.37
C ASP A 74 13.86 -4.28 -22.14
N ASP A 75 14.77 -4.59 -21.22
CA ASP A 75 15.96 -3.79 -20.94
C ASP A 75 16.91 -3.69 -22.15
N LEU A 76 17.42 -2.48 -22.41
CA LEU A 76 18.26 -2.21 -23.57
C LEU A 76 19.58 -3.00 -23.53
N LEU A 77 20.21 -3.15 -22.37
CA LEU A 77 21.45 -3.92 -22.22
C LEU A 77 21.18 -5.41 -22.44
N VAL A 78 20.06 -5.92 -21.94
CA VAL A 78 19.62 -7.32 -22.19
C VAL A 78 19.37 -7.57 -23.67
N LYS A 79 18.73 -6.64 -24.38
CA LYS A 79 18.53 -6.72 -25.84
C LYS A 79 19.86 -6.75 -26.60
N ILE A 80 20.84 -5.95 -26.19
CA ILE A 80 22.20 -5.96 -26.78
C ILE A 80 22.86 -7.33 -26.54
N LEU A 81 22.77 -7.87 -25.33
CA LEU A 81 23.32 -9.20 -25.00
C LEU A 81 22.64 -10.32 -25.80
N LEU A 82 21.32 -10.28 -25.97
CA LEU A 82 20.59 -11.21 -26.82
C LEU A 82 21.01 -11.10 -28.28
N ALA A 83 21.23 -9.88 -28.79
CA ALA A 83 21.72 -9.69 -30.15
C ALA A 83 23.14 -10.28 -30.32
N ALA A 84 24.03 -10.04 -29.36
CA ALA A 84 25.38 -10.63 -29.36
C ALA A 84 25.34 -12.17 -29.29
N ALA A 85 24.50 -12.74 -28.42
CA ALA A 85 24.30 -14.19 -28.34
C ALA A 85 23.75 -14.77 -29.64
N THR A 86 22.82 -14.08 -30.30
CA THR A 86 22.26 -14.51 -31.59
C THR A 86 23.31 -14.48 -32.68
N ILE A 87 24.14 -13.43 -32.75
CA ILE A 87 25.24 -13.32 -33.72
C ILE A 87 26.28 -14.42 -33.47
N SER A 88 26.72 -14.60 -32.23
CA SER A 88 27.68 -15.66 -31.84
C SER A 88 27.13 -17.05 -32.18
N PHE A 89 25.85 -17.32 -31.88
CA PHE A 89 25.20 -18.58 -32.21
C PHE A 89 25.12 -18.83 -33.73
N VAL A 90 24.78 -17.80 -34.51
CA VAL A 90 24.74 -17.91 -35.98
C VAL A 90 26.14 -18.17 -36.55
N LEU A 91 27.16 -17.46 -36.06
CA LEU A 91 28.55 -17.69 -36.46
C LEU A 91 29.00 -19.13 -36.15
N ALA A 92 28.67 -19.63 -34.96
CA ALA A 92 28.95 -21.01 -34.55
C ALA A 92 28.27 -22.06 -35.44
N LEU A 93 27.08 -21.77 -36.00
CA LEU A 93 26.39 -22.67 -36.94
C LEU A 93 26.99 -22.67 -38.35
N PHE A 94 27.64 -21.56 -38.76
CA PHE A 94 28.25 -21.42 -40.09
C PHE A 94 29.76 -21.70 -40.12
N GLU A 95 30.41 -21.82 -38.96
CA GLU A 95 31.79 -22.27 -38.85
C GLU A 95 31.91 -23.75 -39.27
N GLU A 96 32.39 -23.97 -40.49
CA GLU A 96 32.77 -25.30 -40.98
C GLU A 96 33.79 -25.92 -40.00
N HIS A 97 33.40 -27.02 -39.36
CA HIS A 97 34.19 -27.78 -38.38
C HIS A 97 35.56 -28.17 -38.95
N LYS A 98 36.58 -27.34 -38.75
CA LYS A 98 37.96 -27.65 -39.13
C LYS A 98 38.78 -28.26 -38.00
N GLU A 99 38.29 -28.26 -36.77
CA GLU A 99 38.93 -28.93 -35.64
C GLU A 99 37.89 -29.61 -34.75
N GLU A 100 38.05 -30.92 -34.52
CA GLU A 100 37.11 -31.79 -33.80
C GLU A 100 36.91 -31.41 -32.31
N ASP A 101 37.78 -30.55 -31.77
CA ASP A 101 37.68 -30.00 -30.40
C ASP A 101 36.88 -28.68 -30.30
N SER A 102 36.51 -28.06 -31.43
CA SER A 102 35.93 -26.71 -31.46
C SER A 102 34.41 -26.67 -31.26
N LEU A 103 33.70 -27.79 -31.47
CA LEU A 103 32.25 -27.87 -31.30
C LEU A 103 31.81 -27.51 -29.88
N VAL A 104 32.54 -27.97 -28.86
CA VAL A 104 32.21 -27.68 -27.47
C VAL A 104 32.49 -26.20 -27.17
N ALA A 105 33.57 -25.63 -27.70
CA ALA A 105 33.93 -24.22 -27.50
C ALA A 105 32.92 -23.26 -28.16
N ALA A 106 32.44 -23.59 -29.36
CA ALA A 106 31.51 -22.75 -30.13
C ALA A 106 30.15 -22.54 -29.43
N PHE A 107 29.69 -23.52 -28.64
CA PHE A 107 28.45 -23.38 -27.86
C PHE A 107 28.65 -22.81 -26.45
N VAL A 108 29.88 -22.71 -25.96
CA VAL A 108 30.16 -22.16 -24.62
C VAL A 108 29.80 -20.68 -24.54
N GLU A 109 30.12 -19.89 -25.57
CA GLU A 109 29.81 -18.45 -25.58
C GLU A 109 28.29 -18.16 -25.50
N PRO A 110 27.43 -18.70 -26.40
CA PRO A 110 25.98 -18.52 -26.28
C PRO A 110 25.42 -19.07 -24.96
N LEU A 111 25.96 -20.19 -24.47
CA LEU A 111 25.52 -20.82 -23.22
C LEU A 111 25.81 -19.93 -22.00
N VAL A 112 27.00 -19.31 -21.94
CA VAL A 112 27.38 -18.38 -20.86
C VAL A 112 26.48 -17.16 -20.87
N ILE A 113 26.19 -16.58 -22.04
CA ILE A 113 25.29 -15.42 -22.15
C ILE A 113 23.87 -15.80 -21.69
N LEU A 114 23.37 -16.96 -22.12
CA LEU A 114 22.07 -17.47 -21.69
C LEU A 114 22.01 -17.66 -20.16
N LEU A 115 23.07 -18.19 -19.56
CA LEU A 115 23.18 -18.33 -18.10
C LEU A 115 23.13 -16.99 -17.38
N ILE A 116 23.83 -15.97 -17.88
CA ILE A 116 23.80 -14.61 -17.33
C ILE A 116 22.38 -14.04 -17.39
N LEU A 117 21.67 -14.23 -18.51
CA LEU A 117 20.28 -13.77 -18.66
C LEU A 117 19.33 -14.45 -17.67
N ILE A 118 19.46 -15.77 -17.50
CA ILE A 118 18.66 -16.53 -16.53
C ILE A 118 18.96 -16.08 -15.10
N ALA A 119 20.24 -15.87 -14.77
CA ALA A 119 20.64 -15.37 -13.46
C ALA A 119 20.07 -13.97 -13.19
N ASN A 120 20.17 -13.05 -14.16
CA ASN A 120 19.62 -11.70 -14.04
C ASN A 120 18.09 -11.72 -13.89
N ALA A 121 17.39 -12.53 -14.69
CA ALA A 121 15.93 -12.66 -14.57
C ALA A 121 15.51 -13.22 -13.20
N THR A 122 16.25 -14.19 -12.67
CA THR A 122 15.98 -14.77 -11.35
C THR A 122 16.19 -13.74 -10.24
N VAL A 123 17.30 -13.00 -10.29
CA VAL A 123 17.58 -11.91 -9.33
C VAL A 123 16.54 -10.80 -9.42
N GLY A 124 16.15 -10.40 -10.63
CA GLY A 124 15.11 -9.38 -10.84
C GLY A 124 13.76 -9.80 -10.27
N VAL A 125 13.32 -11.05 -10.53
CA VAL A 125 12.07 -11.59 -9.96
C VAL A 125 12.14 -11.67 -8.43
N TRP A 126 13.29 -12.04 -7.86
CA TRP A 126 13.46 -12.09 -6.41
C TRP A 126 13.41 -10.70 -5.78
N GLN A 127 14.04 -9.70 -6.40
CA GLN A 127 14.00 -8.32 -5.93
C GLN A 127 12.58 -7.75 -5.93
N GLU A 128 11.82 -7.98 -7.00
CA GLU A 128 10.43 -7.52 -7.09
C GLU A 128 9.55 -8.14 -5.99
N ARG A 129 9.64 -9.46 -5.81
CA ARG A 129 8.87 -10.17 -4.76
C ARG A 129 9.21 -9.70 -3.36
N ASN A 130 10.48 -9.39 -3.12
CA ASN A 130 10.91 -8.86 -1.83
C ASN A 130 10.37 -7.45 -1.58
N ALA A 131 10.23 -6.63 -2.63
CA ALA A 131 9.61 -5.31 -2.54
C ALA A 131 8.09 -5.41 -2.27
N GLU A 132 7.38 -6.29 -2.97
CA GLU A 132 5.94 -6.53 -2.73
C GLU A 132 5.68 -7.02 -1.29
N SER A 133 6.54 -7.90 -0.78
CA SER A 133 6.42 -8.43 0.60
C SER A 133 6.51 -7.33 1.67
N ALA A 134 7.28 -6.28 1.44
CA ALA A 134 7.37 -5.14 2.37
C ALA A 134 6.08 -4.32 2.41
N ILE A 135 5.38 -4.19 1.27
CA ILE A 135 4.07 -3.53 1.21
C ILE A 135 2.99 -4.41 1.87
N GLU A 136 3.06 -5.72 1.69
CA GLU A 136 2.13 -6.64 2.36
C GLU A 136 2.28 -6.59 3.89
N ALA A 137 3.50 -6.44 4.40
CA ALA A 137 3.74 -6.21 5.82
C ALA A 137 3.07 -4.93 6.33
N LEU A 138 2.92 -3.88 5.51
CA LEU A 138 2.17 -2.67 5.87
C LEU A 138 0.67 -2.95 5.99
N LYS A 139 0.10 -3.81 5.13
CA LYS A 139 -1.32 -4.20 5.22
C LYS A 139 -1.65 -4.95 6.51
N GLU A 140 -0.69 -5.70 7.06
CA GLU A 140 -0.85 -6.37 8.37
C GLU A 140 -1.00 -5.38 9.54
N TYR A 141 -0.65 -4.10 9.35
CA TYR A 141 -0.88 -3.06 10.34
C TYR A 141 -2.32 -2.53 10.36
N GLU A 142 -3.13 -2.79 9.33
CA GLU A 142 -4.56 -2.44 9.35
C GLU A 142 -5.26 -3.23 10.48
N PRO A 143 -5.93 -2.58 11.45
CA PRO A 143 -6.65 -3.31 12.46
C PRO A 143 -7.76 -4.14 11.83
N GLU A 144 -7.86 -5.41 12.22
CA GLU A 144 -8.93 -6.27 11.71
C GLU A 144 -10.32 -5.80 12.20
N ILE A 145 -10.37 -5.12 13.35
CA ILE A 145 -11.61 -4.75 14.05
C ILE A 145 -11.59 -3.28 14.48
N ALA A 146 -12.68 -2.57 14.20
CA ALA A 146 -12.97 -1.23 14.69
C ALA A 146 -14.14 -1.23 15.68
N LYS A 147 -14.13 -0.31 16.64
CA LYS A 147 -15.22 -0.05 17.59
C LYS A 147 -16.01 1.17 17.13
N VAL A 148 -17.30 1.01 16.87
CA VAL A 148 -18.18 2.07 16.35
C VAL A 148 -19.45 2.21 17.16
N VAL A 149 -20.01 3.42 17.15
CA VAL A 149 -21.38 3.71 17.60
C VAL A 149 -22.23 3.93 16.35
N ARG A 150 -23.29 3.13 16.21
CA ARG A 150 -24.24 3.19 15.07
C ARG A 150 -25.67 3.02 15.57
N GLN A 151 -26.65 3.52 14.81
CA GLN A 151 -28.05 3.62 15.23
C GLN A 151 -28.75 2.27 15.47
N ASN A 152 -28.25 1.17 14.88
CA ASN A 152 -28.83 -0.16 15.13
C ASN A 152 -28.72 -0.57 16.61
N ARG A 153 -27.71 -0.08 17.32
CA ARG A 153 -27.59 -0.25 18.78
C ARG A 153 -27.21 1.10 19.41
N PRO A 154 -28.18 1.99 19.62
CA PRO A 154 -27.90 3.35 20.08
C PRO A 154 -27.24 3.32 21.46
N GLY A 155 -26.14 4.07 21.61
CA GLY A 155 -25.36 4.12 22.85
C GLY A 155 -24.55 2.86 23.18
N GLN A 156 -24.54 1.82 22.32
CA GLN A 156 -23.68 0.65 22.49
C GLN A 156 -22.54 0.66 21.49
N ILE A 157 -21.35 0.32 21.98
CA ILE A 157 -20.16 0.14 21.15
C ILE A 157 -20.27 -1.21 20.43
N GLN A 158 -20.16 -1.18 19.11
CA GLN A 158 -20.22 -2.35 18.24
C GLN A 158 -18.83 -2.62 17.67
N ARG A 159 -18.45 -3.90 17.59
CA ARG A 159 -17.20 -4.33 16.95
C ARG A 159 -17.51 -4.75 15.52
N ILE A 160 -16.94 -4.04 14.55
CA ILE A 160 -17.10 -4.32 13.11
C ILE A 160 -15.73 -4.55 12.49
N LYS A 161 -15.68 -5.09 11.27
CA LYS A 161 -14.42 -5.15 10.52
C LYS A 161 -13.99 -3.73 10.16
N ALA A 162 -12.71 -3.38 10.34
CA ALA A 162 -12.25 -2.02 10.06
C ALA A 162 -12.44 -1.61 8.59
N ARG A 163 -12.37 -2.58 7.66
CA ARG A 163 -12.69 -2.35 6.24
C ARG A 163 -14.12 -1.86 5.98
N GLU A 164 -15.04 -2.09 6.90
CA GLU A 164 -16.46 -1.69 6.79
C GLU A 164 -16.73 -0.30 7.41
N LEU A 165 -15.68 0.42 7.81
CA LEU A 165 -15.78 1.82 8.21
C LEU A 165 -16.06 2.69 7.00
N VAL A 166 -16.87 3.73 7.23
CA VAL A 166 -17.18 4.75 6.22
C VAL A 166 -16.95 6.17 6.77
N PRO A 167 -16.69 7.17 5.91
CA PRO A 167 -16.59 8.56 6.33
C PRO A 167 -17.86 9.01 7.09
N GLY A 168 -17.66 9.52 8.31
CA GLY A 168 -18.74 9.94 9.21
C GLY A 168 -19.12 8.92 10.29
N ASP A 169 -18.53 7.72 10.30
CA ASP A 169 -18.67 6.80 11.43
C ASP A 169 -18.14 7.44 12.74
N VAL A 170 -18.86 7.21 13.83
CA VAL A 170 -18.40 7.57 15.18
C VAL A 170 -17.65 6.38 15.75
N VAL A 171 -16.35 6.54 15.94
CA VAL A 171 -15.43 5.49 16.38
C VAL A 171 -14.97 5.73 17.80
N GLU A 172 -14.75 4.64 18.54
CA GLU A 172 -14.14 4.68 19.86
C GLU A 172 -12.77 4.00 19.81
N VAL A 173 -11.77 4.63 20.42
CA VAL A 173 -10.40 4.11 20.51
C VAL A 173 -9.96 4.15 21.96
N ALA A 174 -9.50 3.01 22.47
CA ALA A 174 -9.00 2.84 23.83
C ALA A 174 -7.51 2.46 23.84
N VAL A 175 -6.93 2.38 25.04
CA VAL A 175 -5.52 2.00 25.22
C VAL A 175 -5.28 0.60 24.64
N GLY A 176 -4.28 0.49 23.76
CA GLY A 176 -3.90 -0.76 23.09
C GLY A 176 -4.63 -1.02 21.78
N ASP A 177 -5.66 -0.22 21.44
CA ASP A 177 -6.29 -0.29 20.13
C ASP A 177 -5.39 0.35 19.06
N LYS A 178 -5.32 -0.27 17.89
CA LYS A 178 -4.77 0.37 16.68
C LYS A 178 -5.85 1.28 16.07
N VAL A 179 -5.43 2.44 15.57
CA VAL A 179 -6.33 3.43 14.95
C VAL A 179 -6.78 2.91 13.57
N PRO A 180 -8.09 2.72 13.30
CA PRO A 180 -8.56 2.00 12.11
C PRO A 180 -8.74 2.83 10.83
N ALA A 181 -8.73 4.15 10.94
CA ALA A 181 -8.81 5.09 9.84
C ALA A 181 -8.30 6.46 10.30
N ASP A 182 -8.18 7.43 9.40
CA ASP A 182 -7.95 8.82 9.79
C ASP A 182 -9.18 9.40 10.50
N ILE A 183 -9.01 9.81 11.76
CA ILE A 183 -10.12 10.17 12.65
C ILE A 183 -9.97 11.61 13.15
N ARG A 184 -11.08 12.35 13.14
CA ARG A 184 -11.20 13.61 13.87
C ARG A 184 -11.58 13.31 15.32
N ILE A 185 -10.69 13.66 16.26
CA ILE A 185 -11.00 13.56 17.70
C ILE A 185 -12.13 14.54 18.02
N THR A 186 -13.24 14.04 18.57
CA THR A 186 -14.40 14.84 19.00
C THR A 186 -14.44 15.03 20.52
N THR A 187 -14.25 13.94 21.26
CA THR A 187 -14.35 13.90 22.73
C THR A 187 -13.25 12.99 23.29
N ILE A 188 -12.64 13.41 24.41
CA ILE A 188 -11.65 12.62 25.15
C ILE A 188 -12.25 12.27 26.50
N TYR A 189 -12.50 10.98 26.73
CA TYR A 189 -13.08 10.49 27.98
C TYR A 189 -12.05 10.31 29.11
N SER A 190 -10.78 10.16 28.75
CA SER A 190 -9.67 10.09 29.70
C SER A 190 -9.12 11.47 30.06
N THR A 191 -8.31 11.56 31.12
CA THR A 191 -7.60 12.81 31.45
C THR A 191 -6.64 13.22 30.33
N THR A 192 -5.93 12.24 29.78
CA THR A 192 -4.99 12.41 28.68
C THR A 192 -5.11 11.25 27.70
N ILE A 193 -4.85 11.51 26.43
CA ILE A 193 -4.71 10.49 25.39
C ILE A 193 -3.30 10.58 24.81
N ARG A 194 -2.68 9.42 24.60
CA ARG A 194 -1.33 9.27 24.08
C ARG A 194 -1.39 8.39 22.84
N ILE A 195 -0.94 8.92 21.71
CA ILE A 195 -0.95 8.23 20.41
C ILE A 195 0.48 8.04 19.94
N ASP A 196 0.85 6.80 19.62
CA ASP A 196 2.13 6.48 18.98
C ASP A 196 1.98 6.63 17.46
N GLN A 197 2.80 7.52 16.87
CA GLN A 197 2.81 7.80 15.43
C GLN A 197 4.13 7.42 14.77
N SER A 198 4.95 6.58 15.41
CA SER A 198 6.27 6.17 14.92
C SER A 198 6.28 5.63 13.48
N LEU A 199 5.20 4.98 13.03
CA LEU A 199 5.06 4.46 11.66
C LEU A 199 4.76 5.54 10.61
N LEU A 200 4.17 6.67 10.99
CA LEU A 200 3.75 7.74 10.07
C LEU A 200 4.74 8.91 10.02
N THR A 201 5.50 9.09 11.10
CA THR A 201 6.49 10.16 11.22
C THR A 201 7.87 9.57 11.10
N ASP A 202 8.44 9.60 9.89
CA ASP A 202 9.75 9.04 9.56
C ASP A 202 10.94 9.87 10.11
N PHE A 203 10.78 10.46 11.30
CA PHE A 203 11.86 11.13 12.04
C PHE A 203 12.67 10.09 12.83
N SER A 204 13.23 9.11 12.13
CA SER A 204 14.12 8.08 12.69
C SER A 204 15.61 8.50 12.67
N VAL A 205 15.93 9.72 12.20
CA VAL A 205 17.28 10.28 12.25
C VAL A 205 17.29 11.51 13.16
N GLN A 206 17.90 11.37 14.33
CA GLN A 206 18.12 12.37 15.40
C GLN A 206 17.07 12.47 16.51
N SER A 207 17.04 11.45 17.37
CA SER A 207 17.19 11.64 18.82
C SER A 207 17.00 10.29 19.51
N SER A 208 18.02 9.84 20.23
CA SER A 208 17.90 8.86 21.30
C SER A 208 17.06 9.44 22.44
N SER A 209 15.77 9.64 22.21
CA SER A 209 14.80 10.03 23.22
C SER A 209 13.42 9.52 22.82
N ASN A 210 12.82 8.76 23.72
CA ASN A 210 11.66 7.88 23.54
C ASN A 210 10.31 8.63 23.39
N ASN A 211 10.25 9.70 22.58
CA ASN A 211 9.22 10.75 22.68
C ASN A 211 8.39 10.99 21.39
N ASN A 212 8.11 9.96 20.60
CA ASN A 212 7.21 10.09 19.42
C ASN A 212 5.72 9.98 19.77
N THR A 213 5.36 10.32 21.01
CA THR A 213 3.98 10.24 21.52
C THR A 213 3.34 11.62 21.54
N SER A 214 2.32 11.85 20.71
CA SER A 214 1.47 13.03 20.86
C SER A 214 0.58 12.86 22.09
N THR A 215 0.62 13.84 23.01
CA THR A 215 -0.23 13.85 24.20
C THR A 215 -1.27 14.96 24.05
N PHE A 216 -2.54 14.59 24.07
CA PHE A 216 -3.65 15.55 24.12
C PHE A 216 -4.29 15.50 25.51
N THR A 217 -4.55 16.66 26.10
CA THR A 217 -5.19 16.77 27.41
C THR A 217 -6.61 17.26 27.25
N SER A 218 -7.56 16.64 27.97
CA SER A 218 -8.92 17.16 28.02
C SER A 218 -8.93 18.48 28.79
N SER A 219 -9.50 19.53 28.20
CA SER A 219 -9.77 20.80 28.91
C SER A 219 -11.19 20.69 29.45
N ASN A 220 -11.35 20.57 30.76
CA ASN A 220 -12.65 20.66 31.41
C ASN A 220 -13.27 22.05 31.22
#